data_AF-A0A3A3FT68-F1
#
_entry.id   AF-A0A3A3FT68-F1
#
_cell.length_a   1.000
_cell.length_b   1.000
_cell.length_c   1.000
_cell.angle_alpha   90.00
_cell.angle_beta   90.00
_cell.angle_gamma   90.00
#
_symmetry.space_group_name_H-M   'P 1'
#
loop_
_entity.id
_entity.type
_entity.pdbx_description
1 polymer ?
#
loop_
_entity_poly.entity_id
_entity_poly.type
_entity_poly.pdbx_seq_one_letter_code
_entity_poly.pdbx_strand_id
1 'polypeptide(L)'
;MSDTASDFDPPFFEELSKLVSQFGLILNVRDRELLTVTDPYGADFFLNLERDSSNFILAFFTFRTSSWTYNGERTDLHDCLSMLFSVTCAVQDMSVTLWDIKHPFSGIDEELYGRHAIVTQPNLSIISQDDAGLAKLGATLSLYRNFLCFLMWYFSESSKNSEYAWDRPHVHALRDVVAASVELEADDVVAVERCKPDWTYVQIYKSGITALKSPLIRKILGSTLPKTVAGRSELADDHSVYFKTKNLRHYYAGSEIKQALLLLKALSDEDTQVLATESHMIFLSGDWLVSQRGDFGLSRFNDERDKFSVAVRRKIDFLYENAPLNWNAEGDAARFEDLCRELLGREPDVQRVRKVSPTMQPDQGRDLIAEIVTYSPTDIPVYEGDQPLQITKFVVQCKFSQKTLGIPNGAGPFEVLYLGGYEGYFLITNASISSGLTSLLEKIRSDQKFTADWWTRDEIEERLKKNPDLLEKYTDLVSYAPLNDKPKRKRRQSKNSG
;
A
#
# COMPACT_ATOMS: atom_id res chain seq x y z
N MET A 1 33.19 17.04 7.12
CA MET A 1 31.98 16.29 7.47
C MET A 1 31.56 16.78 8.84
N SER A 2 30.45 17.51 8.93
CA SER A 2 29.90 17.88 10.23
C SER A 2 29.44 16.60 10.93
N ASP A 3 29.79 16.42 12.20
CA ASP A 3 29.15 15.44 13.08
C ASP A 3 27.70 15.87 13.30
N THR A 4 26.86 15.64 12.30
CA THR A 4 25.41 15.81 12.44
C THR A 4 24.94 14.61 13.25
N ALA A 5 24.70 14.80 14.55
CA ALA A 5 24.11 13.76 15.38
C ALA A 5 22.75 13.36 14.82
N SER A 6 22.50 12.06 14.71
CA SER A 6 21.23 11.49 14.30
C SER A 6 20.22 11.61 15.44
N ASP A 7 18.97 11.95 15.13
CA ASP A 7 17.87 11.98 16.09
C ASP A 7 17.26 10.57 16.30
N PHE A 8 17.78 9.53 15.66
CA PHE A 8 17.36 8.14 15.90
C PHE A 8 17.73 7.70 17.32
N ASP A 9 16.96 6.77 17.89
CA ASP A 9 17.25 6.19 19.20
C ASP A 9 18.68 5.60 19.21
N PRO A 10 19.57 6.02 20.12
CA PRO A 10 20.99 5.66 20.03
C PRO A 10 21.26 4.14 20.09
N PRO A 11 20.63 3.37 21.00
CA PRO A 11 20.71 1.90 20.96
C PRO A 11 20.27 1.31 19.62
N PHE A 12 19.14 1.76 19.10
CA PHE A 12 18.64 1.31 17.79
C PHE A 12 19.62 1.65 16.65
N PHE A 13 20.17 2.86 16.64
CA PHE A 13 21.13 3.29 15.62
C PHE A 13 22.42 2.45 15.63
N GLU A 14 22.92 2.10 16.81
CA GLU A 14 24.11 1.25 16.95
C GLU A 14 23.86 -0.15 16.35
N GLU A 15 22.73 -0.78 16.69
CA GLU A 15 22.35 -2.09 16.15
C GLU A 15 22.05 -2.03 14.66
N LEU A 16 21.40 -0.96 14.18
CA LEU A 16 21.19 -0.72 12.75
C LEU A 16 22.52 -0.64 12.00
N SER A 17 23.50 0.10 12.53
CA SER A 17 24.83 0.23 11.93
C SER A 17 25.53 -1.13 11.81
N LYS A 18 25.45 -1.97 12.86
CA LYS A 18 25.95 -3.35 12.84
C LYS A 18 25.24 -4.18 11.78
N LEU A 19 23.90 -4.11 11.72
CA LEU A 19 23.09 -4.86 10.77
C LEU A 19 23.42 -4.47 9.32
N VAL A 20 23.47 -3.18 9.01
CA VAL A 20 23.86 -2.67 7.67
C VAL A 20 25.26 -3.17 7.27
N SER A 21 26.21 -3.12 8.21
CA SER A 21 27.58 -3.60 7.98
C SER A 21 27.64 -5.11 7.69
N GLN A 22 26.78 -5.92 8.31
CA GLN A 22 26.70 -7.37 8.04
C GLN A 22 26.30 -7.68 6.60
N PHE A 23 25.53 -6.80 5.95
CA PHE A 23 25.20 -6.91 4.52
C PHE A 23 26.27 -6.32 3.59
N GLY A 24 27.37 -5.79 4.13
CA GLY A 24 28.43 -5.12 3.36
C GLY A 24 27.98 -3.78 2.77
N LEU A 25 27.04 -3.12 3.42
CA LEU A 25 26.48 -1.82 3.03
C LEU A 25 27.01 -0.72 3.96
N ILE A 26 26.78 0.54 3.58
CA ILE A 26 27.25 1.72 4.31
C ILE A 26 26.03 2.52 4.79
N LEU A 27 25.96 2.81 6.09
CA LEU A 27 24.96 3.70 6.68
C LEU A 27 25.53 5.12 6.75
N ASN A 28 24.85 6.08 6.12
CA ASN A 28 25.22 7.49 6.10
C ASN A 28 24.15 8.33 6.81
N VAL A 29 24.56 9.24 7.69
CA VAL A 29 23.67 10.27 8.24
C VAL A 29 23.63 11.43 7.24
N ARG A 30 22.47 11.67 6.63
CA ARG A 30 22.28 12.80 5.68
C ARG A 30 21.78 14.04 6.42
N ASP A 31 20.81 13.82 7.30
CA ASP A 31 20.25 14.82 8.20
C ASP A 31 19.91 14.16 9.54
N ARG A 32 19.47 14.93 10.53
CA ARG A 32 19.07 14.44 11.86
C ARG A 32 17.96 13.38 11.76
N GLU A 33 17.03 13.56 10.82
CA GLU A 33 15.87 12.67 10.64
C GLU A 33 16.03 11.73 9.43
N LEU A 34 17.13 11.80 8.69
CA LEU A 34 17.33 11.03 7.46
C LEU A 34 18.66 10.27 7.44
N LEU A 35 18.56 8.94 7.38
CA LEU A 35 19.68 8.05 7.09
C LEU A 35 19.56 7.50 5.68
N THR A 36 20.71 7.27 5.03
CA THR A 36 20.78 6.61 3.74
C THR A 36 21.71 5.42 3.81
N VAL A 37 21.21 4.25 3.43
CA VAL A 37 22.00 3.05 3.20
C VAL A 37 22.41 2.98 1.73
N THR A 38 23.71 2.86 1.47
CA THR A 38 24.28 2.73 0.12
C THR A 38 25.19 1.50 0.06
N ASP A 39 25.54 1.08 -1.15
CA ASP A 39 26.66 0.15 -1.32
C ASP A 39 28.01 0.91 -1.36
N PRO A 40 29.15 0.19 -1.24
CA PRO A 40 30.48 0.81 -1.23
C PRO A 40 30.90 1.50 -2.53
N TYR A 41 30.25 1.19 -3.65
CA TYR A 41 30.58 1.78 -4.96
C TYR A 41 29.72 3.02 -5.27
N GLY A 42 28.79 3.38 -4.38
CA GLY A 42 27.95 4.56 -4.52
C GLY A 42 26.94 4.44 -5.65
N ALA A 43 26.10 3.40 -5.62
CA ALA A 43 25.12 3.15 -6.67
C ALA A 43 24.07 4.27 -6.77
N ASP A 44 23.54 4.41 -7.98
CA ASP A 44 22.41 5.27 -8.35
C ASP A 44 21.06 4.85 -7.72
N PHE A 45 21.10 3.95 -6.74
CA PHE A 45 19.95 3.53 -5.98
C PHE A 45 20.34 3.25 -4.54
N PHE A 46 19.49 3.70 -3.62
CA PHE A 46 19.78 3.67 -2.20
C PHE A 46 18.50 3.54 -1.38
N LEU A 47 18.65 3.00 -0.17
CA LEU A 47 17.57 2.88 0.80
C LEU A 47 17.61 4.08 1.73
N ASN A 48 16.53 4.85 1.80
CA ASN A 48 16.34 5.91 2.76
C ASN A 48 15.57 5.39 3.96
N LEU A 49 15.98 5.84 5.14
CA LEU A 49 15.33 5.61 6.41
C LEU A 49 15.07 6.99 7.00
N GLU A 50 13.81 7.41 6.94
CA GLU A 50 13.40 8.75 7.36
C GLU A 50 12.51 8.65 8.60
N ARG A 51 12.84 9.39 9.65
CA ARG A 51 12.06 9.40 10.88
C ARG A 51 10.86 10.33 10.73
N ASP A 52 9.68 9.84 11.10
CA ASP A 52 8.46 10.64 11.14
C ASP A 52 8.21 11.24 12.55
N SER A 53 7.26 12.19 12.65
CA SER A 53 6.83 12.84 13.91
C SER A 53 6.36 11.84 14.98
N SER A 54 5.81 10.70 14.57
CA SER A 54 5.35 9.59 15.41
C SER A 54 6.47 8.65 15.88
N ASN A 55 7.73 8.96 15.58
CA ASN A 55 8.93 8.16 15.88
C ASN A 55 9.03 6.82 15.13
N PHE A 56 8.20 6.59 14.10
CA PHE A 56 8.47 5.50 13.18
C PHE A 56 9.52 5.92 12.16
N ILE A 57 10.09 4.91 11.52
CA ILE A 57 11.01 5.07 10.42
C ILE A 57 10.29 4.61 9.16
N LEU A 58 10.24 5.51 8.19
CA LEU A 58 9.82 5.26 6.83
C LEU A 58 11.02 4.75 6.01
N ALA A 59 10.95 3.50 5.57
CA ALA A 59 11.90 2.89 4.64
C ALA A 59 11.38 2.92 3.21
N PHE A 60 12.17 3.49 2.31
CA PHE A 60 11.89 3.54 0.88
C PHE A 60 13.17 3.55 0.06
N PHE A 61 13.12 2.93 -1.12
CA PHE A 61 14.22 2.99 -2.08
C PHE A 61 14.06 4.19 -2.99
N THR A 62 15.17 4.80 -3.38
CA THR A 62 15.20 5.87 -4.38
C THR A 62 16.06 5.42 -5.55
N PHE A 63 15.50 5.49 -6.76
CA PHE A 63 16.16 5.24 -8.03
C PHE A 63 16.43 6.57 -8.70
N ARG A 64 17.69 7.00 -8.70
CA ARG A 64 18.11 8.25 -9.31
C ARG A 64 19.53 8.17 -9.81
N THR A 65 19.64 8.23 -11.14
CA THR A 65 20.89 8.07 -11.86
C THR A 65 21.57 9.38 -12.19
N SER A 66 22.90 9.35 -12.24
CA SER A 66 23.72 10.52 -12.51
C SER A 66 24.23 10.58 -13.96
N SER A 67 24.39 11.80 -14.49
CA SER A 67 24.95 12.05 -15.82
C SER A 67 26.47 11.88 -15.82
N TRP A 68 27.07 11.72 -14.64
CA TRP A 68 28.46 11.31 -14.48
C TRP A 68 28.64 9.82 -14.74
N THR A 69 27.57 9.03 -14.56
CA THR A 69 27.58 7.57 -14.73
C THR A 69 27.04 7.15 -16.10
N TYR A 70 25.96 7.80 -16.56
CA TYR A 70 25.27 7.43 -17.81
C TYR A 70 25.14 8.62 -18.77
N ASN A 71 25.23 8.31 -20.06
CA ASN A 71 25.02 9.28 -21.14
C ASN A 71 23.54 9.42 -21.50
N GLY A 72 23.17 10.54 -22.12
CA GLY A 72 21.82 10.77 -22.66
C GLY A 72 20.77 11.18 -21.61
N GLU A 73 19.52 11.27 -22.07
CA GLU A 73 18.30 11.35 -21.23
C GLU A 73 18.22 10.07 -20.36
N ARG A 74 17.65 10.06 -19.15
CA ARG A 74 17.76 8.95 -18.17
C ARG A 74 16.41 8.39 -17.67
N THR A 75 15.30 8.77 -18.28
CA THR A 75 13.95 8.29 -17.95
C THR A 75 13.90 6.76 -18.03
N ASP A 76 14.49 6.18 -19.08
CA ASP A 76 14.56 4.74 -19.26
C ASP A 76 15.32 4.04 -18.11
N LEU A 77 16.40 4.63 -17.59
CA LEU A 77 17.15 4.08 -16.46
C LEU A 77 16.33 4.08 -15.17
N HIS A 78 15.66 5.20 -14.86
CA HIS A 78 14.82 5.30 -13.67
C HIS A 78 13.64 4.32 -13.73
N ASP A 79 13.00 4.22 -14.90
CA ASP A 79 11.88 3.31 -15.11
C ASP A 79 12.34 1.85 -15.06
N CYS A 80 13.31 1.46 -15.88
CA CYS A 80 13.78 0.08 -15.96
C CYS A 80 14.36 -0.42 -14.63
N LEU A 81 15.21 0.35 -13.94
CA LEU A 81 15.81 -0.11 -12.69
C LEU A 81 14.76 -0.33 -11.59
N SER A 82 13.79 0.57 -11.46
CA SER A 82 12.71 0.44 -10.49
C SER A 82 11.73 -0.69 -10.85
N MET A 83 11.49 -0.93 -12.14
CA MET A 83 10.71 -2.07 -12.62
C MET A 83 11.41 -3.40 -12.34
N LEU A 84 12.71 -3.50 -12.62
CA LEU A 84 13.51 -4.68 -12.30
C LEU A 84 13.57 -4.95 -10.79
N PHE A 85 13.64 -3.89 -9.98
CA PHE A 85 13.51 -4.02 -8.53
C PHE A 85 12.14 -4.58 -8.14
N SER A 86 11.07 -4.07 -8.75
CA SER A 86 9.70 -4.53 -8.49
C SER A 86 9.50 -5.99 -8.87
N VAL A 87 10.08 -6.45 -9.98
CA VAL A 87 10.10 -7.88 -10.35
C VAL A 87 10.90 -8.71 -9.34
N THR A 88 12.05 -8.21 -8.89
CA THR A 88 12.90 -8.86 -7.88
C THR A 88 12.17 -9.03 -6.55
N CYS A 89 11.31 -8.07 -6.19
CA CYS A 89 10.41 -8.14 -5.03
C CYS A 89 9.32 -9.19 -5.27
N ALA A 90 8.64 -9.15 -6.42
CA ALA A 90 7.54 -10.05 -6.74
C ALA A 90 7.95 -11.53 -6.69
N VAL A 91 9.15 -11.87 -7.21
CA VAL A 91 9.67 -13.24 -7.15
C VAL A 91 10.09 -13.69 -5.74
N GLN A 92 10.19 -12.75 -4.79
CA GLN A 92 10.46 -12.99 -3.36
C GLN A 92 9.20 -12.85 -2.50
N ASP A 93 8.01 -12.94 -3.10
CA ASP A 93 6.71 -12.78 -2.42
C ASP A 93 6.54 -11.42 -1.73
N MET A 94 7.09 -10.37 -2.34
CA MET A 94 6.93 -8.98 -1.92
C MET A 94 6.30 -8.14 -3.03
N SER A 95 5.45 -7.18 -2.66
CA SER A 95 4.82 -6.23 -3.59
C SER A 95 5.27 -4.82 -3.28
N VAL A 96 5.46 -4.05 -4.35
CA VAL A 96 6.04 -2.71 -4.31
C VAL A 96 5.10 -1.71 -4.97
N THR A 97 5.01 -0.54 -4.35
CA THR A 97 4.44 0.65 -4.97
C THR A 97 5.56 1.56 -5.45
N LEU A 98 5.41 2.10 -6.66
CA LEU A 98 6.34 3.01 -7.30
C LEU A 98 5.73 4.42 -7.39
N TRP A 99 6.48 5.45 -7.00
CA TRP A 99 6.11 6.86 -7.15
C TRP A 99 7.12 7.61 -8.00
N ASP A 100 6.64 8.21 -9.08
CA ASP A 100 7.47 9.03 -9.94
C ASP A 100 7.84 10.34 -9.23
N ILE A 101 9.11 10.72 -9.36
CA ILE A 101 9.62 12.00 -8.89
C ILE A 101 9.61 12.94 -10.08
N LYS A 102 8.96 14.10 -9.95
CA LYS A 102 8.95 15.13 -11.00
C LYS A 102 10.31 15.81 -11.11
N HIS A 103 10.72 16.15 -12.34
CA HIS A 103 11.92 16.95 -12.55
C HIS A 103 11.67 18.38 -12.04
N PRO A 104 12.49 18.91 -11.11
CA PRO A 104 12.24 20.23 -10.50
C PRO A 104 12.37 21.40 -11.50
N PHE A 105 13.14 21.22 -12.58
CA PHE A 105 13.47 22.30 -13.53
C PHE A 105 13.07 22.12 -15.00
N SER A 106 12.74 20.92 -15.50
CA SER A 106 12.61 20.71 -16.95
C SER A 106 11.25 21.14 -17.48
N GLY A 107 10.20 21.06 -16.65
CA GLY A 107 8.82 21.35 -17.06
C GLY A 107 8.27 20.37 -18.10
N ILE A 108 8.98 19.27 -18.36
CA ILE A 108 8.56 18.20 -19.26
C ILE A 108 7.86 17.14 -18.41
N ASP A 109 6.54 17.03 -18.54
CA ASP A 109 5.76 16.08 -17.73
C ASP A 109 6.11 14.60 -18.03
N GLU A 110 6.62 14.33 -19.23
CA GLU A 110 7.01 12.99 -19.70
C GLU A 110 8.37 12.51 -19.16
N GLU A 111 9.17 13.41 -18.58
CA GLU A 111 10.49 13.08 -18.06
C GLU A 111 10.40 12.50 -16.64
N LEU A 112 10.90 11.28 -16.46
CA LEU A 112 11.02 10.67 -15.14
C LEU A 112 12.36 11.06 -14.53
N TYR A 113 12.35 11.95 -13.54
CA TYR A 113 13.57 12.41 -12.87
C TYR A 113 14.17 11.40 -11.89
N GLY A 114 13.31 10.56 -11.34
CA GLY A 114 13.67 9.49 -10.43
C GLY A 114 12.41 8.80 -9.93
N ARG A 115 12.57 7.81 -9.07
CA ARG A 115 11.41 7.07 -8.54
C ARG A 115 11.65 6.60 -7.12
N HIS A 116 10.63 6.70 -6.29
CA HIS A 116 10.59 6.02 -5.00
C HIS A 116 9.93 4.66 -5.13
N ALA A 117 10.46 3.66 -4.41
CA ALA A 117 9.87 2.34 -4.33
C ALA A 117 9.67 1.95 -2.86
N ILE A 118 8.46 1.52 -2.52
CA ILE A 118 8.08 1.16 -1.15
C ILE A 118 7.52 -0.25 -1.16
N VAL A 119 8.04 -1.10 -0.27
CA VAL A 119 7.54 -2.47 -0.08
C VAL A 119 6.33 -2.44 0.87
N THR A 120 5.15 -2.71 0.32
CA THR A 120 3.85 -2.56 0.99
C THR A 120 3.24 -3.89 1.42
N GLN A 121 3.46 -4.97 0.66
CA GLN A 121 3.05 -6.33 1.03
C GLN A 121 4.27 -7.27 1.05
N PRO A 122 4.66 -7.83 2.21
CA PRO A 122 4.27 -7.39 3.55
C PRO A 122 4.78 -5.96 3.81
N ASN A 123 4.20 -5.27 4.79
CA ASN A 123 4.61 -3.90 5.10
C ASN A 123 6.01 -3.89 5.77
N LEU A 124 7.03 -3.62 4.95
CA LEU A 124 8.42 -3.43 5.36
C LEU A 124 8.85 -1.96 5.35
N SER A 125 7.95 -1.06 4.97
CA SER A 125 8.21 0.38 4.88
C SER A 125 8.05 1.12 6.20
N ILE A 126 7.24 0.58 7.13
CA ILE A 126 7.03 1.20 8.44
C ILE A 126 7.74 0.38 9.51
N ILE A 127 8.75 1.01 10.11
CA ILE A 127 9.70 0.40 11.03
C ILE A 127 9.62 1.08 12.39
N SER A 128 9.45 0.27 13.43
CA SER A 128 9.59 0.71 14.82
C SER A 128 11.07 0.76 15.23
N GLN A 129 11.40 1.56 16.24
CA GLN A 129 12.75 1.61 16.80
C GLN A 129 12.93 0.56 17.91
N ASP A 130 12.67 -0.71 17.56
CA ASP A 130 12.77 -1.88 18.45
C ASP A 130 13.22 -3.12 17.67
N ASP A 131 13.32 -4.27 18.34
CA ASP A 131 13.75 -5.54 17.73
C ASP A 131 12.85 -5.98 16.56
N ALA A 132 11.55 -5.69 16.61
CA ALA A 132 10.64 -6.01 15.52
C ALA A 132 10.93 -5.16 14.28
N GLY A 133 11.26 -3.89 14.49
CA GLY A 133 11.70 -3.01 13.41
C GLY A 133 13.06 -3.40 12.83
N LEU A 134 14.02 -3.81 13.66
CA LEU A 134 15.30 -4.36 13.20
C LEU A 134 15.10 -5.63 12.36
N ALA A 135 14.15 -6.50 12.72
CA ALA A 135 13.82 -7.68 11.92
C ALA A 135 13.25 -7.30 10.53
N LYS A 136 12.37 -6.28 10.46
CA LYS A 136 11.89 -5.75 9.18
C LYS A 136 13.04 -5.16 8.34
N LEU A 137 13.90 -4.38 8.97
CA LEU A 137 15.09 -3.83 8.32
C LEU A 137 16.04 -4.91 7.79
N GLY A 138 16.21 -6.01 8.53
CA GLY A 138 16.98 -7.16 8.05
C GLY A 138 16.40 -7.74 6.74
N ALA A 139 15.08 -7.86 6.64
CA ALA A 139 14.41 -8.28 5.40
C ALA A 139 14.61 -7.26 4.26
N THR A 140 14.45 -5.96 4.55
CA THR A 140 14.65 -4.87 3.57
C THR A 140 16.11 -4.81 3.08
N LEU A 141 17.08 -4.97 3.96
CA LEU A 141 18.51 -5.00 3.63
C LEU A 141 18.89 -6.25 2.84
N SER A 142 18.31 -7.41 3.15
CA SER A 142 18.48 -8.62 2.33
C SER A 142 17.92 -8.42 0.93
N LEU A 143 16.76 -7.78 0.80
CA LEU A 143 16.17 -7.45 -0.49
C LEU A 143 17.09 -6.50 -1.29
N TYR A 144 17.59 -5.43 -0.64
CA TYR A 144 18.56 -4.51 -1.24
C TYR A 144 19.80 -5.27 -1.72
N ARG A 145 20.38 -6.13 -0.88
CA ARG A 145 21.56 -6.91 -1.23
C ARG A 145 21.31 -7.87 -2.39
N ASN A 146 20.17 -8.56 -2.41
CA ASN A 146 19.79 -9.45 -3.50
C ASN A 146 19.67 -8.67 -4.82
N PHE A 147 19.07 -7.49 -4.78
CA PHE A 147 18.95 -6.65 -5.97
C PHE A 147 20.30 -6.06 -6.42
N LEU A 148 21.19 -5.68 -5.51
CA LEU A 148 22.57 -5.30 -5.84
C LEU A 148 23.32 -6.43 -6.56
N CYS A 149 23.19 -7.67 -6.07
CA CYS A 149 23.79 -8.84 -6.72
C CYS A 149 23.20 -9.08 -8.11
N PHE A 150 21.88 -8.93 -8.26
CA PHE A 150 21.19 -8.98 -9.55
C PHE A 150 21.76 -7.96 -10.53
N LEU A 151 21.84 -6.68 -10.11
CA LEU A 151 22.33 -5.60 -10.96
C LEU A 151 23.80 -5.79 -11.31
N MET A 152 24.66 -6.15 -10.34
CA MET A 152 26.08 -6.39 -10.60
C MET A 152 26.27 -7.45 -11.70
N TRP A 153 25.51 -8.54 -11.64
CA TRP A 153 25.54 -9.57 -12.67
C TRP A 153 25.02 -9.02 -14.01
N TYR A 154 23.88 -8.33 -14.01
CA TYR A 154 23.30 -7.72 -15.21
C TYR A 154 24.29 -6.78 -15.91
N PHE A 155 24.90 -5.86 -15.17
CA PHE A 155 25.88 -4.90 -15.69
C PHE A 155 27.17 -5.59 -16.16
N SER A 156 27.57 -6.69 -15.53
CA SER A 156 28.76 -7.44 -15.96
C SER A 156 28.57 -8.15 -17.29
N GLU A 157 27.34 -8.55 -17.61
CA GLU A 157 26.97 -9.21 -18.87
C GLU A 157 26.51 -8.21 -19.95
N SER A 158 26.24 -6.95 -19.57
CA SER A 158 25.91 -5.87 -20.50
C SER A 158 27.13 -5.46 -21.33
N SER A 159 26.89 -4.79 -22.46
CA SER A 159 27.97 -4.20 -23.25
C SER A 159 28.76 -3.18 -22.42
N LYS A 160 30.07 -3.11 -22.67
CA LYS A 160 30.95 -2.10 -22.06
C LYS A 160 30.81 -0.73 -22.71
N ASN A 161 30.15 -0.65 -23.86
CA ASN A 161 29.85 0.60 -24.56
C ASN A 161 28.70 1.33 -23.84
N SER A 162 28.84 2.64 -23.63
CA SER A 162 27.81 3.49 -23.01
C SER A 162 27.03 4.31 -24.04
N GLU A 163 26.92 3.79 -25.26
CA GLU A 163 26.08 4.38 -26.30
C GLU A 163 24.60 4.42 -25.88
N TYR A 164 24.00 5.57 -26.15
CA TYR A 164 22.58 5.87 -26.03
C TYR A 164 22.12 6.34 -27.39
N ALA A 165 21.04 5.76 -27.90
CA ALA A 165 20.53 6.09 -29.22
C ALA A 165 19.00 6.09 -29.27
N TRP A 166 18.44 7.13 -29.89
CA TRP A 166 17.00 7.30 -30.11
C TRP A 166 16.67 7.49 -31.60
N ASP A 167 17.69 7.72 -32.44
CA ASP A 167 17.61 8.11 -33.85
C ASP A 167 18.05 7.00 -34.82
N ARG A 168 18.16 5.75 -34.34
CA ARG A 168 18.54 4.61 -35.18
C ARG A 168 17.35 4.13 -36.02
N PRO A 169 17.56 3.71 -37.28
CA PRO A 169 16.47 3.25 -38.15
C PRO A 169 15.61 2.14 -37.53
N HIS A 170 16.21 1.18 -36.81
CA HIS A 170 15.46 0.10 -36.17
C HIS A 170 14.69 0.56 -34.92
N VAL A 171 15.14 1.61 -34.24
CA VAL A 171 14.43 2.22 -33.11
C VAL A 171 13.17 2.93 -33.61
N HIS A 172 13.26 3.65 -34.74
CA HIS A 172 12.09 4.23 -35.40
C HIS A 172 11.10 3.16 -35.89
N ALA A 173 11.61 2.09 -36.51
CA ALA A 173 10.76 0.99 -36.96
C ALA A 173 10.03 0.32 -35.79
N LEU A 174 10.70 0.15 -34.64
CA LEU A 174 10.07 -0.36 -33.42
C LEU A 174 8.97 0.58 -32.92
N ARG A 175 9.26 1.88 -32.86
CA ARG A 175 8.28 2.90 -32.47
C ARG A 175 7.01 2.84 -33.33
N ASP A 176 7.18 2.72 -34.64
CA ASP A 176 6.06 2.67 -35.58
C ASP A 176 5.22 1.37 -35.41
N VAL A 177 5.89 0.23 -35.16
CA VAL A 177 5.21 -1.04 -34.84
C VAL A 177 4.42 -0.92 -33.53
N VAL A 178 5.01 -0.33 -32.50
CA VAL A 178 4.35 -0.14 -31.20
C VAL A 178 3.15 0.78 -31.34
N ALA A 179 3.31 1.94 -31.98
CA ALA A 179 2.23 2.89 -32.21
C ALA A 179 1.04 2.25 -32.95
N ALA A 180 1.31 1.50 -34.02
CA ALA A 180 0.29 0.77 -34.76
C ALA A 180 -0.41 -0.31 -33.92
N SER A 181 0.31 -1.00 -33.04
CA SER A 181 -0.24 -2.10 -32.23
C SER A 181 -1.25 -1.66 -31.16
N VAL A 182 -1.16 -0.40 -30.72
CA VAL A 182 -2.05 0.18 -29.69
C VAL A 182 -2.92 1.33 -30.22
N GLU A 183 -2.99 1.51 -31.54
CA GLU A 183 -3.79 2.54 -32.21
C GLU A 183 -3.43 3.98 -31.77
N LEU A 184 -2.14 4.28 -31.65
CA LEU A 184 -1.62 5.60 -31.31
C LEU A 184 -0.78 6.20 -32.46
N GLU A 185 -0.53 7.50 -32.39
CA GLU A 185 0.41 8.17 -33.28
C GLU A 185 1.86 7.85 -32.85
N ALA A 186 2.79 7.83 -33.82
CA ALA A 186 4.19 7.51 -33.53
C ALA A 186 4.84 8.50 -32.55
N ASP A 187 4.38 9.75 -32.51
CA ASP A 187 4.88 10.78 -31.59
C ASP A 187 4.40 10.58 -30.14
N ASP A 188 3.40 9.74 -29.91
CA ASP A 188 2.96 9.34 -28.56
C ASP A 188 3.83 8.20 -27.98
N VAL A 189 4.80 7.71 -28.75
CA VAL A 189 5.66 6.58 -28.38
C VAL A 189 7.12 7.00 -28.38
N VAL A 190 7.78 6.85 -27.23
CA VAL A 190 9.22 7.05 -27.08
C VAL A 190 9.91 5.70 -27.17
N ALA A 191 10.92 5.58 -28.02
CA ALA A 191 11.75 4.39 -28.11
C ALA A 191 13.23 4.77 -28.06
N VAL A 192 14.01 4.06 -27.24
CA VAL A 192 15.46 4.29 -27.09
C VAL A 192 16.19 2.97 -26.94
N GLU A 193 17.48 2.98 -27.24
CA GLU A 193 18.39 1.85 -27.09
C GLU A 193 19.60 2.27 -26.26
N ARG A 194 20.04 1.37 -25.38
CA ARG A 194 21.27 1.50 -24.61
C ARG A 194 22.11 0.25 -24.71
N CYS A 195 23.42 0.44 -24.59
CA CYS A 195 24.38 -0.65 -24.46
C CYS A 195 24.84 -0.90 -23.02
N LYS A 196 24.68 0.06 -22.10
CA LYS A 196 25.00 -0.09 -20.68
C LYS A 196 24.01 0.68 -19.79
N PRO A 197 23.07 -0.01 -19.14
CA PRO A 197 22.71 -1.43 -19.32
C PRO A 197 22.27 -1.74 -20.76
N ASP A 198 22.42 -2.99 -21.20
CA ASP A 198 22.00 -3.41 -22.54
C ASP A 198 20.49 -3.64 -22.57
N TRP A 199 19.76 -2.74 -23.22
CA TRP A 199 18.32 -2.87 -23.44
C TRP A 199 17.78 -1.99 -24.57
N THR A 200 16.62 -2.39 -25.08
CA THR A 200 15.73 -1.52 -25.86
C THR A 200 14.53 -1.17 -25.00
N TYR A 201 14.22 0.11 -24.90
CA TYR A 201 13.15 0.65 -24.07
C TYR A 201 12.11 1.35 -24.94
N VAL A 202 10.85 1.14 -24.62
CA VAL A 202 9.71 1.84 -25.21
C VAL A 202 8.79 2.33 -24.11
N GLN A 203 8.27 3.54 -24.26
CA GLN A 203 7.31 4.14 -23.33
C GLN A 203 6.14 4.75 -24.10
N ILE A 204 4.95 4.55 -23.54
CA ILE A 204 3.69 5.15 -23.97
C ILE A 204 3.14 5.90 -22.76
N TYR A 205 3.59 7.14 -22.57
CA TYR A 205 3.37 7.89 -21.33
C TYR A 205 1.89 8.02 -20.97
N LYS A 206 1.04 8.40 -21.94
CA LYS A 206 -0.42 8.58 -21.74
C LYS A 206 -1.13 7.32 -21.29
N SER A 207 -0.66 6.15 -21.72
CA SER A 207 -1.22 4.86 -21.32
C SER A 207 -0.53 4.27 -20.10
N GLY A 208 0.55 4.87 -19.59
CA GLY A 208 1.35 4.30 -18.50
C GLY A 208 1.94 2.93 -18.85
N ILE A 209 2.23 2.69 -20.13
CA ILE A 209 2.82 1.43 -20.62
C ILE A 209 4.31 1.63 -20.86
N THR A 210 5.10 0.68 -20.36
CA THR A 210 6.53 0.58 -20.65
C THR A 210 6.83 -0.81 -21.20
N ALA A 211 7.70 -0.90 -22.21
CA ALA A 211 8.23 -2.16 -22.71
C ALA A 211 9.76 -2.14 -22.69
N LEU A 212 10.34 -3.23 -22.19
CA LEU A 212 11.77 -3.41 -22.02
C LEU A 212 12.16 -4.72 -22.69
N LYS A 213 13.00 -4.65 -23.72
CA LYS A 213 13.64 -5.82 -24.32
C LYS A 213 15.00 -6.04 -23.69
N SER A 214 15.18 -7.18 -23.03
CA SER A 214 16.48 -7.63 -22.54
C SER A 214 16.53 -9.15 -22.39
N PRO A 215 17.40 -9.84 -23.16
CA PRO A 215 17.62 -11.27 -23.00
C PRO A 215 18.15 -11.65 -21.61
N LEU A 216 18.85 -10.72 -20.93
CA LEU A 216 19.41 -10.95 -19.61
C LEU A 216 18.32 -11.11 -18.54
N ILE A 217 17.22 -10.38 -18.65
CA ILE A 217 16.09 -10.47 -17.70
C ILE A 217 15.56 -11.90 -17.64
N ARG A 218 15.27 -12.49 -18.80
CA ARG A 218 14.77 -13.86 -18.90
C ARG A 218 15.76 -14.86 -18.29
N LYS A 219 17.05 -14.71 -18.60
CA LYS A 219 18.11 -15.59 -18.08
C LYS A 219 18.19 -15.55 -16.56
N ILE A 220 18.02 -14.38 -15.94
CA ILE A 220 18.07 -14.24 -14.48
C ILE A 220 16.80 -14.76 -13.81
N LEU A 221 15.63 -14.42 -14.37
CA LEU A 221 14.34 -14.76 -13.78
C LEU A 221 13.90 -16.20 -14.05
N GLY A 222 14.49 -16.88 -15.04
CA GLY A 222 13.99 -18.15 -15.57
C GLY A 222 13.85 -19.29 -14.56
N SER A 223 14.58 -19.26 -13.43
CA SER A 223 14.48 -20.30 -12.39
C SER A 223 13.56 -19.95 -11.22
N THR A 224 13.31 -18.67 -10.98
CA THR A 224 12.52 -18.16 -9.84
C THR A 224 11.09 -17.87 -10.26
N LEU A 225 10.91 -17.26 -11.43
CA LEU A 225 9.62 -16.82 -11.94
C LEU A 225 8.59 -17.96 -12.07
N PRO A 226 8.90 -19.15 -12.64
CA PRO A 226 7.93 -20.23 -12.73
C PRO A 226 7.45 -20.73 -11.36
N LYS A 227 8.32 -20.69 -10.33
CA LYS A 227 7.96 -21.10 -8.96
C LYS A 227 7.00 -20.11 -8.33
N THR A 228 7.24 -18.81 -8.52
CA THR A 228 6.35 -17.74 -8.06
C THR A 228 4.98 -17.85 -8.72
N VAL A 229 4.94 -18.05 -10.04
CA VAL A 229 3.68 -18.19 -10.80
C VAL A 229 2.93 -19.45 -10.40
N ALA A 230 3.62 -20.58 -10.21
CA ALA A 230 2.98 -21.85 -9.81
C ALA A 230 2.38 -21.82 -8.38
N GLY A 231 2.90 -20.97 -7.50
CA GLY A 231 2.39 -20.80 -6.13
C GLY A 231 1.15 -19.92 -6.00
N ARG A 232 0.64 -19.39 -7.13
CA ARG A 232 -0.48 -18.45 -7.17
C ARG A 232 -1.82 -19.18 -7.24
N SER A 233 -2.80 -18.66 -6.50
CA SER A 233 -4.21 -18.96 -6.71
C SER A 233 -4.89 -17.79 -7.40
N GLU A 234 -5.73 -18.12 -8.37
CA GLU A 234 -6.39 -17.16 -9.25
C GLU A 234 -7.89 -17.42 -9.26
N LEU A 235 -8.67 -16.35 -9.14
CA LEU A 235 -10.11 -16.35 -9.36
C LEU A 235 -10.39 -15.32 -10.45
N ALA A 236 -10.88 -15.77 -11.59
CA ALA A 236 -11.20 -14.93 -12.74
C ALA A 236 -12.68 -15.06 -13.11
N ASP A 237 -13.30 -13.93 -13.44
CA ASP A 237 -14.54 -13.86 -14.21
C ASP A 237 -14.28 -13.10 -15.54
N ASP A 238 -15.33 -12.86 -16.33
CA ASP A 238 -15.22 -12.22 -17.65
C ASP A 238 -14.62 -10.79 -17.61
N HIS A 239 -14.56 -10.16 -16.43
CA HIS A 239 -14.17 -8.76 -16.27
C HIS A 239 -13.09 -8.54 -15.22
N SER A 240 -12.96 -9.42 -14.24
CA SER A 240 -12.17 -9.24 -13.04
C SER A 240 -11.30 -10.44 -12.74
N VAL A 241 -10.09 -10.17 -12.27
CA VAL A 241 -9.16 -11.22 -11.84
C VAL A 241 -8.58 -10.87 -10.47
N TYR A 242 -8.67 -11.83 -9.56
CA TYR A 242 -8.08 -11.77 -8.22
C TYR A 242 -6.89 -12.71 -8.14
N PHE A 243 -5.75 -12.19 -7.68
CA PHE A 243 -4.55 -12.98 -7.39
C PHE A 243 -4.29 -13.10 -5.90
N LYS A 244 -3.85 -14.30 -5.52
CA LYS A 244 -3.44 -14.62 -4.16
C LYS A 244 -2.19 -15.49 -4.19
N THR A 245 -1.08 -14.96 -3.69
CA THR A 245 0.19 -15.70 -3.54
C THR A 245 0.72 -15.49 -2.13
N LYS A 246 0.65 -16.52 -1.28
CA LYS A 246 0.95 -16.40 0.16
C LYS A 246 0.21 -15.20 0.78
N ASN A 247 0.96 -14.15 1.16
CA ASN A 247 0.47 -12.93 1.79
C ASN A 247 0.11 -11.82 0.78
N LEU A 248 0.42 -12.01 -0.50
CA LEU A 248 0.11 -11.04 -1.54
C LEU A 248 -1.34 -11.17 -1.99
N ARG A 249 -1.96 -10.00 -2.20
CA ARG A 249 -3.32 -9.83 -2.71
C ARG A 249 -3.28 -8.76 -3.80
N HIS A 250 -3.75 -9.12 -4.98
CA HIS A 250 -3.85 -8.20 -6.12
C HIS A 250 -5.16 -8.38 -6.87
N TYR A 251 -5.59 -7.31 -7.53
CA TYR A 251 -6.77 -7.30 -8.39
C TYR A 251 -6.48 -6.51 -9.65
N TYR A 252 -7.04 -6.93 -10.77
CA TYR A 252 -7.16 -6.07 -11.96
C TYR A 252 -8.42 -6.42 -12.75
N ALA A 253 -8.93 -5.44 -13.50
CA ALA A 253 -9.95 -5.65 -14.50
C ALA A 253 -9.33 -5.96 -15.86
N GLY A 254 -9.92 -6.88 -16.63
CA GLY A 254 -9.38 -7.29 -17.93
C GLY A 254 -9.24 -6.14 -18.94
N SER A 255 -10.09 -5.09 -18.81
CA SER A 255 -10.00 -3.88 -19.63
C SER A 255 -8.75 -3.04 -19.34
N GLU A 256 -8.25 -3.04 -18.10
CA GLU A 256 -7.11 -2.21 -17.66
C GLU A 256 -5.80 -2.69 -18.29
N ILE A 257 -5.69 -3.99 -18.58
CA ILE A 257 -4.45 -4.58 -19.11
C ILE A 257 -4.50 -4.87 -20.62
N LYS A 258 -5.62 -4.56 -21.28
CA LYS A 258 -5.86 -4.94 -22.68
C LYS A 258 -4.80 -4.37 -23.62
N GLN A 259 -4.45 -3.09 -23.48
CA GLN A 259 -3.45 -2.44 -24.33
C GLN A 259 -2.07 -3.06 -24.17
N ALA A 260 -1.63 -3.31 -22.93
CA ALA A 260 -0.35 -3.95 -22.64
C ALA A 260 -0.25 -5.37 -23.24
N LEU A 261 -1.34 -6.15 -23.18
CA LEU A 261 -1.40 -7.47 -23.80
C LEU A 261 -1.37 -7.42 -25.33
N LEU A 262 -2.05 -6.44 -25.95
CA LEU A 262 -1.99 -6.22 -27.40
C LEU A 262 -0.58 -5.87 -27.85
N LEU A 263 0.07 -4.96 -27.13
CA LEU A 263 1.46 -4.60 -27.37
C LEU A 263 2.38 -5.82 -27.25
N LEU A 264 2.28 -6.57 -26.15
CA LEU A 264 3.15 -7.73 -25.93
C LEU A 264 3.01 -8.78 -27.04
N LYS A 265 1.79 -9.01 -27.52
CA LYS A 265 1.52 -9.91 -28.64
C LYS A 265 2.12 -9.43 -29.97
N ALA A 266 2.27 -8.12 -30.16
CA ALA A 266 2.97 -7.57 -31.33
C ALA A 266 4.50 -7.69 -31.21
N LEU A 267 5.03 -7.78 -29.98
CA LEU A 267 6.46 -7.83 -29.70
C LEU A 267 7.02 -9.25 -29.56
N SER A 268 6.18 -10.22 -29.19
CA SER A 268 6.57 -11.60 -28.91
C SER A 268 5.44 -12.59 -29.19
N ASP A 269 5.81 -13.74 -29.76
CA ASP A 269 4.91 -14.89 -29.99
C ASP A 269 5.01 -15.95 -28.86
N GLU A 270 5.82 -15.71 -27.83
CA GLU A 270 6.04 -16.67 -26.74
C GLU A 270 4.94 -16.60 -25.66
N ASP A 271 4.86 -17.67 -24.85
CA ASP A 271 3.94 -17.73 -23.70
C ASP A 271 4.17 -16.56 -22.73
N THR A 272 3.08 -15.97 -22.28
CA THR A 272 3.09 -14.81 -21.37
C THR A 272 3.00 -15.25 -19.93
N GLN A 273 3.93 -14.77 -19.11
CA GLN A 273 3.88 -14.87 -17.65
C GLN A 273 3.45 -13.52 -17.07
N VAL A 274 2.63 -13.56 -16.02
CA VAL A 274 2.03 -12.37 -15.42
C VAL A 274 2.44 -12.26 -13.97
N LEU A 275 2.98 -11.10 -13.60
CA LEU A 275 3.22 -10.66 -12.24
C LEU A 275 2.39 -9.40 -11.94
N ALA A 276 2.02 -9.24 -10.68
CA ALA A 276 1.35 -8.05 -10.19
C ALA A 276 2.16 -7.46 -9.04
N THR A 277 2.21 -6.13 -8.99
CA THR A 277 2.72 -5.34 -7.86
C THR A 277 1.60 -4.40 -7.40
N GLU A 278 1.83 -3.53 -6.42
CA GLU A 278 0.78 -2.58 -6.04
C GLU A 278 0.45 -1.60 -7.17
N SER A 279 1.48 -1.23 -7.94
CA SER A 279 1.42 -0.12 -8.89
C SER A 279 1.50 -0.54 -10.36
N HIS A 280 1.85 -1.80 -10.62
CA HIS A 280 2.09 -2.28 -11.98
C HIS A 280 1.62 -3.71 -12.18
N MET A 281 1.00 -3.94 -13.34
CA MET A 281 0.89 -5.25 -13.95
C MET A 281 2.10 -5.47 -14.85
N ILE A 282 2.78 -6.60 -14.70
CA ILE A 282 4.02 -6.91 -15.41
C ILE A 282 3.85 -8.20 -16.20
N PHE A 283 4.10 -8.13 -17.49
CA PHE A 283 3.97 -9.22 -18.44
C PHE A 283 5.35 -9.56 -19.00
N LEU A 284 5.68 -10.84 -19.00
CA LEU A 284 6.96 -11.36 -19.49
C LEU A 284 6.68 -12.34 -20.62
N SER A 285 7.17 -12.07 -21.82
CA SER A 285 7.11 -12.99 -22.97
C SER A 285 8.39 -12.87 -23.79
N GLY A 286 9.09 -13.99 -23.97
CA GLY A 286 10.41 -14.01 -24.60
C GLY A 286 11.41 -13.13 -23.85
N ASP A 287 12.07 -12.23 -24.58
CA ASP A 287 13.01 -11.25 -24.04
C ASP A 287 12.33 -9.92 -23.63
N TRP A 288 10.99 -9.85 -23.73
CA TRP A 288 10.23 -8.65 -23.43
C TRP A 288 9.61 -8.69 -22.04
N LEU A 289 9.77 -7.58 -21.33
CA LEU A 289 9.02 -7.21 -20.14
C LEU A 289 8.14 -6.02 -20.52
N VAL A 290 6.83 -6.17 -20.47
CA VAL A 290 5.87 -5.07 -20.65
C VAL A 290 5.20 -4.80 -19.32
N SER A 291 5.16 -3.55 -18.88
CA SER A 291 4.43 -3.13 -17.70
C SER A 291 3.32 -2.14 -18.03
N GLN A 292 2.24 -2.23 -17.26
CA GLN A 292 1.13 -1.30 -17.26
C GLN A 292 1.03 -0.72 -15.85
N ARG A 293 1.13 0.60 -15.73
CA ARG A 293 0.88 1.32 -14.48
C ARG A 293 -0.60 1.34 -14.14
N GLY A 294 -0.92 1.24 -12.86
CA GLY A 294 -2.28 1.32 -12.32
C GLY A 294 -2.29 1.06 -10.80
N ASP A 295 -3.46 0.89 -10.21
CA ASP A 295 -3.60 0.37 -8.84
C ASP A 295 -4.10 -1.07 -8.91
N PHE A 296 -3.21 -2.00 -8.58
CA PHE A 296 -3.48 -3.43 -8.61
C PHE A 296 -3.29 -4.08 -7.24
N GLY A 297 -3.03 -3.27 -6.22
CA GLY A 297 -2.54 -3.68 -4.91
C GLY A 297 -3.59 -4.20 -3.94
N LEU A 298 -3.20 -4.24 -2.66
CA LEU A 298 -4.07 -4.66 -1.56
C LEU A 298 -5.27 -3.74 -1.39
N SER A 299 -5.07 -2.44 -1.57
CA SER A 299 -6.15 -1.44 -1.49
C SER A 299 -7.24 -1.76 -2.51
N ARG A 300 -6.87 -1.82 -3.79
CA ARG A 300 -7.78 -2.21 -4.87
C ARG A 300 -8.43 -3.57 -4.65
N PHE A 301 -7.67 -4.56 -4.21
CA PHE A 301 -8.22 -5.88 -3.88
C PHE A 301 -9.32 -5.81 -2.82
N ASN A 302 -9.11 -5.02 -1.76
CA ASN A 302 -10.08 -4.85 -0.69
C ASN A 302 -11.31 -4.06 -1.16
N ASP A 303 -11.13 -3.01 -1.95
CA ASP A 303 -12.23 -2.23 -2.54
C ASP A 303 -13.15 -3.11 -3.38
N GLU A 304 -12.56 -3.96 -4.24
CA GLU A 304 -13.33 -4.84 -5.12
C GLU A 304 -13.96 -6.00 -4.35
N ARG A 305 -13.30 -6.51 -3.31
CA ARG A 305 -13.91 -7.46 -2.36
C ARG A 305 -15.11 -6.83 -1.66
N ASP A 306 -15.00 -5.56 -1.26
CA ASP A 306 -16.07 -4.82 -0.59
C ASP A 306 -17.25 -4.56 -1.55
N LYS A 307 -16.98 -4.14 -2.80
CA LYS A 307 -18.01 -4.03 -3.85
C LYS A 307 -18.70 -5.36 -4.12
N PHE A 308 -17.93 -6.44 -4.22
CA PHE A 308 -18.47 -7.80 -4.36
C PHE A 308 -19.36 -8.17 -3.16
N SER A 309 -18.90 -7.89 -1.94
CA SER A 309 -19.65 -8.16 -0.70
C SER A 309 -20.96 -7.38 -0.66
N VAL A 310 -20.96 -6.10 -1.06
CA VAL A 310 -22.16 -5.29 -1.20
C VAL A 310 -23.10 -5.86 -2.26
N ALA A 311 -22.58 -6.31 -3.40
CA ALA A 311 -23.39 -6.92 -4.46
C ALA A 311 -24.03 -8.24 -4.02
N VAL A 312 -23.28 -9.11 -3.34
CA VAL A 312 -23.79 -10.35 -2.75
C VAL A 312 -24.85 -10.02 -1.70
N ARG A 313 -24.60 -9.03 -0.85
CA ARG A 313 -25.56 -8.61 0.17
C ARG A 313 -26.85 -8.06 -0.44
N ARG A 314 -26.78 -7.24 -1.49
CA ARG A 314 -27.98 -6.79 -2.21
C ARG A 314 -28.80 -7.97 -2.73
N LYS A 315 -28.14 -9.03 -3.23
CA LYS A 315 -28.81 -10.26 -3.65
C LYS A 315 -29.44 -10.98 -2.46
N ILE A 316 -28.72 -11.11 -1.34
CA ILE A 316 -29.24 -11.73 -0.11
C ILE A 316 -30.44 -10.93 0.42
N ASP A 317 -30.31 -9.62 0.57
CA ASP A 317 -31.37 -8.73 1.06
C ASP A 317 -32.62 -8.80 0.18
N PHE A 318 -32.43 -8.87 -1.14
CA PHE A 318 -33.51 -9.05 -2.11
C PHE A 318 -34.19 -10.42 -1.98
N LEU A 319 -33.42 -11.48 -1.72
CA LEU A 319 -33.91 -12.86 -1.68
C LEU A 319 -34.47 -13.28 -0.31
N TYR A 320 -33.96 -12.71 0.79
CA TYR A 320 -34.15 -13.23 2.14
C TYR A 320 -34.67 -12.19 3.15
N GLU A 321 -35.09 -11.00 2.71
CA GLU A 321 -35.63 -9.92 3.54
C GLU A 321 -34.70 -9.54 4.71
N ASN A 322 -33.77 -8.60 4.47
CA ASN A 322 -32.85 -7.93 5.42
C ASN A 322 -33.03 -8.32 6.91
N ALA A 323 -32.32 -9.36 7.37
CA ALA A 323 -32.34 -9.75 8.78
C ALA A 323 -31.64 -8.67 9.62
N PRO A 324 -32.36 -7.95 10.51
CA PRO A 324 -31.74 -6.91 11.33
C PRO A 324 -30.75 -7.53 12.32
N LEU A 325 -29.70 -6.79 12.70
CA LEU A 325 -28.81 -7.19 13.78
C LEU A 325 -29.40 -6.76 15.13
N ASN A 326 -29.40 -7.68 16.09
CA ASN A 326 -29.82 -7.44 17.45
C ASN A 326 -28.58 -7.35 18.34
N TRP A 327 -28.43 -6.21 19.00
CA TRP A 327 -27.39 -6.00 20.00
C TRP A 327 -27.88 -6.43 21.38
N ASN A 328 -27.04 -7.14 22.11
CA ASN A 328 -27.30 -7.54 23.48
C ASN A 328 -27.15 -6.33 24.42
N ALA A 329 -28.23 -5.95 25.11
CA ALA A 329 -28.21 -4.83 26.05
C ALA A 329 -27.27 -5.05 27.25
N GLU A 330 -26.99 -6.30 27.59
CA GLU A 330 -26.11 -6.71 28.69
C GLU A 330 -24.71 -7.12 28.20
N GLY A 331 -24.36 -6.77 26.96
CA GLY A 331 -23.05 -7.07 26.38
C GLY A 331 -21.88 -6.48 27.19
N ASP A 332 -20.76 -7.19 27.20
CA ASP A 332 -19.55 -6.79 27.90
C ASP A 332 -18.80 -5.69 27.13
N ALA A 333 -18.51 -4.57 27.80
CA ALA A 333 -17.76 -3.45 27.23
C ALA A 333 -16.33 -3.85 26.83
N ALA A 334 -15.67 -4.75 27.56
CA ALA A 334 -14.34 -5.22 27.21
C ALA A 334 -14.36 -6.09 25.94
N ARG A 335 -15.39 -6.93 25.79
CA ARG A 335 -15.65 -7.70 24.56
C ARG A 335 -15.95 -6.76 23.39
N PHE A 336 -16.69 -5.68 23.62
CA PHE A 336 -16.95 -4.68 22.58
C PHE A 336 -15.67 -3.98 22.12
N GLU A 337 -14.76 -3.67 23.04
CA GLU A 337 -13.43 -3.14 22.71
C GLU A 337 -12.62 -4.13 21.87
N ASP A 338 -12.66 -5.43 22.18
CA ASP A 338 -12.03 -6.48 21.36
C ASP A 338 -12.60 -6.52 19.95
N LEU A 339 -13.92 -6.44 19.80
CA LEU A 339 -14.58 -6.35 18.51
C LEU A 339 -14.11 -5.12 17.73
N CYS A 340 -14.08 -3.94 18.37
CA CYS A 340 -13.63 -2.70 17.74
C CYS A 340 -12.17 -2.80 17.27
N ARG A 341 -11.30 -3.41 18.08
CA ARG A 341 -9.90 -3.67 17.73
C ARG A 341 -9.77 -4.56 16.50
N GLU A 342 -10.56 -5.63 16.42
CA GLU A 342 -10.52 -6.55 15.28
C GLU A 342 -11.16 -5.96 14.02
N LEU A 343 -12.17 -5.10 14.15
CA LEU A 343 -12.73 -4.34 13.03
C LEU A 343 -11.72 -3.32 12.51
N LEU A 344 -11.13 -2.49 13.38
CA LEU A 344 -10.10 -1.53 13.00
C LEU A 344 -8.91 -2.21 12.35
N GLY A 345 -8.44 -3.35 12.89
CA GLY A 345 -7.32 -4.11 12.32
C GLY A 345 -7.60 -4.74 10.96
N ARG A 346 -8.82 -4.64 10.42
CA ARG A 346 -9.19 -5.07 9.07
C ARG A 346 -9.36 -3.92 8.09
N GLU A 347 -9.34 -2.67 8.57
CA GLU A 347 -9.35 -1.51 7.69
C GLU A 347 -8.00 -1.45 6.95
N PRO A 348 -8.00 -1.16 5.64
CA PRO A 348 -6.81 -1.25 4.79
C PRO A 348 -5.67 -0.31 5.24
N ASP A 349 -6.04 0.85 5.78
CA ASP A 349 -5.09 1.90 6.15
C ASP A 349 -4.61 1.78 7.60
N VAL A 350 -5.19 0.87 8.39
CA VAL A 350 -4.82 0.69 9.80
C VAL A 350 -3.66 -0.30 9.89
N GLN A 351 -2.48 0.24 10.21
CA GLN A 351 -1.26 -0.56 10.32
C GLN A 351 -1.16 -1.30 11.65
N ARG A 352 -1.60 -0.68 12.73
CA ARG A 352 -1.51 -1.24 14.08
C ARG A 352 -2.66 -0.77 14.94
N VAL A 353 -3.23 -1.68 15.72
CA VAL A 353 -4.16 -1.37 16.80
C VAL A 353 -3.71 -2.07 18.07
N ARG A 354 -3.50 -1.31 19.14
CA ARG A 354 -3.11 -1.85 20.45
C ARG A 354 -4.04 -1.36 21.54
N LYS A 355 -4.32 -2.21 22.51
CA LYS A 355 -4.94 -1.81 23.78
C LYS A 355 -3.95 -1.01 24.59
N VAL A 356 -4.43 0.00 25.30
CA VAL A 356 -3.66 0.66 26.35
C VAL A 356 -3.83 -0.20 27.63
N SER A 357 -2.72 -0.47 28.33
CA SER A 357 -2.55 -1.48 29.41
C SER A 357 -3.58 -1.43 30.58
N PRO A 358 -3.67 -2.48 31.44
CA PRO A 358 -4.90 -2.86 32.14
C PRO A 358 -5.21 -2.11 33.46
N THR A 359 -6.48 -1.73 33.61
CA THR A 359 -7.38 -1.79 34.80
C THR A 359 -7.03 -1.05 36.11
N MET A 360 -5.85 -0.44 36.29
CA MET A 360 -5.48 0.18 37.60
C MET A 360 -4.84 1.57 37.53
N GLN A 361 -4.89 2.27 36.39
CA GLN A 361 -4.67 3.72 36.33
C GLN A 361 -5.96 4.39 35.85
N PRO A 362 -6.25 5.65 36.22
CA PRO A 362 -7.39 6.36 35.67
C PRO A 362 -7.19 6.46 34.16
N ASP A 363 -7.90 5.60 33.41
CA ASP A 363 -7.91 5.65 31.95
C ASP A 363 -8.51 7.00 31.57
N GLN A 364 -7.66 7.91 31.13
CA GLN A 364 -8.04 9.24 30.63
C GLN A 364 -8.80 9.13 29.29
N GLY A 365 -9.72 8.16 29.17
CA GLY A 365 -10.51 7.89 27.98
C GLY A 365 -9.77 7.18 26.83
N ARG A 366 -8.66 6.49 27.10
CA ARG A 366 -7.82 5.83 26.09
C ARG A 366 -8.05 4.33 26.12
N ASP A 367 -8.82 3.80 25.18
CA ASP A 367 -9.11 2.36 25.13
C ASP A 367 -8.13 1.66 24.16
N LEU A 368 -7.99 2.19 22.94
CA LEU A 368 -7.01 1.73 21.95
C LEU A 368 -6.13 2.87 21.43
N ILE A 369 -5.00 2.50 20.84
CA ILE A 369 -4.20 3.37 19.98
C ILE A 369 -4.17 2.71 18.60
N ALA A 370 -4.58 3.47 17.58
CA ALA A 370 -4.51 3.06 16.18
C ALA A 370 -3.46 3.91 15.46
N GLU A 371 -2.65 3.28 14.62
CA GLU A 371 -1.69 3.93 13.73
C GLU A 371 -2.21 3.74 12.31
N ILE A 372 -2.60 4.84 11.67
CA ILE A 372 -3.20 4.87 10.34
C ILE A 372 -2.18 5.42 9.34
N VAL A 373 -2.03 4.76 8.21
CA VAL A 373 -1.06 5.11 7.16
C VAL A 373 -1.82 5.72 6.01
N THR A 374 -1.45 6.93 5.63
CA THR A 374 -1.96 7.58 4.42
C THR A 374 -0.85 7.62 3.39
N TYR A 375 -1.07 6.96 2.25
CA TYR A 375 -0.16 7.03 1.11
C TYR A 375 -0.52 8.23 0.24
N SER A 376 0.50 8.90 -0.31
CA SER A 376 0.28 9.85 -1.39
C SER A 376 -0.29 9.11 -2.61
N PRO A 377 -1.30 9.67 -3.32
CA PRO A 377 -1.83 9.06 -4.52
C PRO A 377 -0.71 8.76 -5.52
N THR A 378 -0.66 7.52 -6.03
CA THR A 378 0.45 7.06 -6.90
C THR A 378 0.39 7.67 -8.29
N ASP A 379 -0.76 8.18 -8.71
CA ASP A 379 -0.99 8.91 -9.96
C ASP A 379 -0.46 10.35 -9.91
N ILE A 380 -0.19 10.87 -8.70
CA ILE A 380 0.36 12.21 -8.50
C ILE A 380 1.87 12.07 -8.25
N PRO A 381 2.71 12.66 -9.12
CA PRO A 381 4.15 12.69 -8.88
C PRO A 381 4.50 13.47 -7.61
N VAL A 382 5.55 13.03 -6.92
CA VAL A 382 6.09 13.68 -5.73
C VAL A 382 7.29 14.57 -6.07
N TYR A 383 7.62 15.53 -5.22
CA TYR A 383 8.84 16.32 -5.36
C TYR A 383 10.02 15.68 -4.65
N GLU A 384 11.22 16.06 -5.06
CA GLU A 384 12.46 15.63 -4.39
C GLU A 384 12.45 16.07 -2.92
N GLY A 385 12.46 15.11 -2.00
CA GLY A 385 12.42 15.35 -0.56
C GLY A 385 11.04 15.21 0.08
N ASP A 386 9.98 15.00 -0.70
CA ASP A 386 8.66 14.71 -0.16
C ASP A 386 8.59 13.27 0.38
N GLN A 387 7.98 13.10 1.56
CA GLN A 387 7.65 11.78 2.06
C GLN A 387 6.43 11.21 1.30
N PRO A 388 6.55 10.03 0.68
CA PRO A 388 5.43 9.43 -0.05
C PRO A 388 4.32 8.86 0.85
N LEU A 389 4.52 8.81 2.18
CA LEU A 389 3.51 8.38 3.13
C LEU A 389 3.55 9.20 4.43
N GLN A 390 2.41 9.24 5.11
CA GLN A 390 2.25 9.86 6.43
C GLN A 390 1.63 8.85 7.39
N ILE A 391 2.12 8.84 8.64
CA ILE A 391 1.56 8.01 9.71
C ILE A 391 0.85 8.94 10.69
N THR A 392 -0.44 8.68 10.93
CA THR A 392 -1.23 9.42 11.90
C THR A 392 -1.60 8.54 13.07
N LYS A 393 -1.28 9.02 14.27
CA LYS A 393 -1.56 8.29 15.51
C LYS A 393 -2.90 8.73 16.12
N PHE A 394 -3.85 7.80 16.12
CA PHE A 394 -5.18 7.99 16.70
C PHE A 394 -5.25 7.41 18.12
N VAL A 395 -5.82 8.19 19.04
CA VAL A 395 -6.40 7.64 20.26
C VAL A 395 -7.82 7.20 19.96
N VAL A 396 -8.14 5.95 20.29
CA VAL A 396 -9.45 5.36 20.04
C VAL A 396 -10.18 5.17 21.35
N GLN A 397 -11.43 5.62 21.40
CA GLN A 397 -12.33 5.43 22.52
C GLN A 397 -13.50 4.54 22.09
N CYS A 398 -13.68 3.42 22.78
CA CYS A 398 -14.74 2.44 22.56
C CYS A 398 -15.83 2.61 23.62
N LYS A 399 -17.07 2.88 23.21
CA LYS A 399 -18.20 3.06 24.14
C LYS A 399 -19.36 2.13 23.80
N PHE A 400 -19.56 1.13 24.63
CA PHE A 400 -20.74 0.28 24.60
C PHE A 400 -21.87 0.91 25.43
N SER A 401 -22.99 1.25 24.80
CA SER A 401 -24.11 1.96 25.43
C SER A 401 -25.45 1.64 24.74
N GLN A 402 -26.53 1.72 25.50
CA GLN A 402 -27.91 1.73 24.98
C GLN A 402 -28.49 3.15 24.90
N LYS A 403 -27.78 4.14 25.44
CA LYS A 403 -28.19 5.55 25.50
C LYS A 403 -27.38 6.37 24.51
N THR A 404 -28.00 7.43 23.99
CA THR A 404 -27.31 8.44 23.18
C THR A 404 -26.12 9.03 23.92
N LEU A 405 -24.96 9.08 23.27
CA LEU A 405 -23.75 9.65 23.86
C LEU A 405 -23.75 11.18 23.73
N GLY A 406 -23.67 11.83 24.88
CA GLY A 406 -23.47 13.28 25.00
C GLY A 406 -22.01 13.69 24.94
N ILE A 407 -21.74 14.99 25.02
CA ILE A 407 -20.39 15.50 25.27
C ILE A 407 -19.92 14.92 26.62
N PRO A 408 -18.72 14.33 26.71
CA PRO A 408 -18.24 13.70 27.94
C PRO A 408 -18.11 14.73 29.08
N ASN A 409 -18.57 14.33 30.27
CA ASN A 409 -18.43 15.12 31.49
C ASN A 409 -17.04 14.84 32.10
N GLY A 410 -16.03 15.62 31.73
CA GLY A 410 -14.65 15.45 32.21
C GLY A 410 -13.62 15.78 31.13
N ALA A 411 -12.47 15.11 31.16
CA ALA A 411 -11.44 15.26 30.14
C ALA A 411 -11.99 14.87 28.76
N GLY A 412 -12.17 15.88 27.91
CA GLY A 412 -12.75 15.73 26.58
C GLY A 412 -11.73 15.28 25.54
N PRO A 413 -12.17 14.97 24.31
CA PRO A 413 -11.30 14.56 23.22
C PRO A 413 -10.07 15.47 23.00
N PHE A 414 -10.26 16.80 23.09
CA PHE A 414 -9.16 17.76 23.00
C PHE A 414 -8.10 17.57 24.08
N GLU A 415 -8.50 17.36 25.33
CA GLU A 415 -7.54 17.20 26.43
C GLU A 415 -6.72 15.92 26.25
N VAL A 416 -7.34 14.84 25.77
CA VAL A 416 -6.65 13.57 25.45
C VAL A 416 -5.65 13.77 24.32
N LEU A 417 -6.03 14.49 23.26
CA LEU A 417 -5.15 14.80 22.13
C LEU A 417 -3.94 15.63 22.57
N TYR A 418 -4.17 16.73 23.30
CA TYR A 418 -3.12 17.65 23.73
C TYR A 418 -2.17 17.02 24.76
N LEU A 419 -2.69 16.31 25.76
CA LEU A 419 -1.86 15.69 26.81
C LEU A 419 -1.20 14.39 26.35
N GLY A 420 -1.79 13.71 25.36
CA GLY A 420 -1.35 12.41 24.89
C GLY A 420 -0.39 12.44 23.71
N GLY A 421 -0.19 13.60 23.07
CA GLY A 421 0.65 13.73 21.87
C GLY A 421 0.10 12.92 20.70
N TYR A 422 -1.23 12.85 20.58
CA TYR A 422 -1.92 12.18 19.49
C TYR A 422 -2.34 13.21 18.44
N GLU A 423 -2.38 12.79 17.19
CA GLU A 423 -2.77 13.62 16.05
C GLU A 423 -4.25 13.41 15.68
N GLY A 424 -4.81 12.24 16.03
CA GLY A 424 -6.19 11.88 15.73
C GLY A 424 -7.00 11.39 16.93
N TYR A 425 -8.31 11.64 16.93
CA TYR A 425 -9.26 11.08 17.89
C TYR A 425 -10.31 10.23 17.17
N PHE A 426 -10.51 8.98 17.60
CA PHE A 426 -11.46 8.05 17.00
C PHE A 426 -12.48 7.57 18.03
N LEU A 427 -13.77 7.85 17.82
CA LEU A 427 -14.84 7.32 18.69
C LEU A 427 -15.56 6.14 18.03
N ILE A 428 -15.63 4.99 18.71
CA ILE A 428 -16.41 3.84 18.23
C ILE A 428 -17.49 3.49 19.25
N THR A 429 -18.76 3.46 18.83
CA THR A 429 -19.90 3.17 19.71
C THR A 429 -21.02 2.43 19.01
N ASN A 430 -21.71 1.54 19.73
CA ASN A 430 -22.94 0.88 19.25
C ASN A 430 -24.20 1.75 19.44
N ALA A 431 -24.06 2.99 19.93
CA ALA A 431 -25.15 3.91 20.19
C ALA A 431 -25.15 5.10 19.21
N SER A 432 -26.25 5.85 19.19
CA SER A 432 -26.29 7.15 18.51
C SER A 432 -25.50 8.20 19.31
N ILE A 433 -24.92 9.18 18.61
CA ILE A 433 -24.27 10.33 19.24
C ILE A 433 -25.18 11.57 19.18
N SER A 434 -25.06 12.45 20.18
CA SER A 434 -25.80 13.71 20.22
C SER A 434 -25.26 14.72 19.21
N SER A 435 -26.09 15.65 18.75
CA SER A 435 -25.68 16.74 17.85
C SER A 435 -24.53 17.59 18.42
N GLY A 436 -24.50 17.78 19.75
CA GLY A 436 -23.42 18.49 20.43
C GLY A 436 -22.09 17.74 20.34
N LEU A 437 -22.10 16.42 20.51
CA LEU A 437 -20.91 15.59 20.34
C LEU A 437 -20.46 15.56 18.88
N THR A 438 -21.37 15.41 17.91
CA THR A 438 -21.05 15.49 16.48
C THR A 438 -20.38 16.81 16.14
N SER A 439 -20.94 17.94 16.61
CA SER A 439 -20.36 19.27 16.38
C SER A 439 -18.96 19.42 16.99
N LEU A 440 -18.71 18.80 18.14
CA LEU A 440 -17.39 18.76 18.76
C LEU A 440 -16.39 17.98 17.92
N LEU A 441 -16.77 16.80 17.42
CA LEU A 441 -15.91 15.96 16.59
C LEU A 441 -15.60 16.63 15.25
N GLU A 442 -16.60 17.22 14.59
CA GLU A 442 -16.39 18.01 13.36
C GLU A 442 -15.46 19.20 13.60
N LYS A 443 -15.59 19.87 14.75
CA LYS A 443 -14.66 20.96 15.11
C LYS A 443 -13.23 20.47 15.22
N ILE A 444 -13.00 19.31 15.85
CA ILE A 444 -11.66 18.69 15.94
C ILE A 444 -11.17 18.32 14.54
N ARG A 445 -12.03 17.73 13.71
CA ARG A 445 -11.70 17.33 12.33
C ARG A 445 -11.32 18.54 11.46
N SER A 446 -11.90 19.70 11.71
CA SER A 446 -11.60 20.95 11.00
C SER A 446 -10.37 21.71 11.54
N ASP A 447 -9.76 21.23 12.62
CA ASP A 447 -8.57 21.85 13.20
C ASP A 447 -7.35 21.60 12.30
N GLN A 448 -6.37 22.51 12.33
CA GLN A 448 -5.14 22.34 11.54
C GLN A 448 -4.17 21.32 12.15
N LYS A 449 -4.29 21.06 13.45
CA LYS A 449 -3.37 20.22 14.21
C LYS A 449 -3.92 18.82 14.47
N PHE A 450 -5.24 18.67 14.51
CA PHE A 450 -5.87 17.41 14.88
C PHE A 450 -6.85 16.95 13.81
N THR A 451 -7.14 15.66 13.84
CA THR A 451 -8.21 15.06 13.06
C THR A 451 -9.13 14.23 13.95
N ALA A 452 -10.37 14.01 13.51
CA ALA A 452 -11.31 13.16 14.21
C ALA A 452 -12.15 12.31 13.25
N ASP A 453 -12.46 11.10 13.69
CA ASP A 453 -13.37 10.18 13.00
C ASP A 453 -14.20 9.40 14.01
N TRP A 454 -15.32 8.81 13.58
CA TRP A 454 -16.18 8.03 14.47
C TRP A 454 -17.03 7.00 13.75
N TRP A 455 -17.28 5.89 14.45
CA TRP A 455 -18.25 4.87 14.07
C TRP A 455 -19.38 4.83 15.09
N THR A 456 -20.60 4.92 14.60
CA THR A 456 -21.82 4.63 15.35
C THR A 456 -22.29 3.21 15.05
N ARG A 457 -23.47 2.86 15.57
CA ARG A 457 -24.08 1.56 15.33
C ARG A 457 -24.12 1.19 13.85
N ASP A 458 -24.47 2.13 12.98
CA ASP A 458 -24.68 1.88 11.56
C ASP A 458 -23.37 1.50 10.87
N GLU A 459 -22.29 2.24 11.14
CA GLU A 459 -20.96 1.96 10.59
C GLU A 459 -20.40 0.62 11.11
N ILE A 460 -20.65 0.27 12.37
CA ILE A 460 -20.20 -1.01 12.94
C ILE A 460 -20.99 -2.17 12.34
N GLU A 461 -22.32 -2.05 12.23
CA GLU A 461 -23.15 -3.09 11.63
C GLU A 461 -22.83 -3.33 10.16
N GLU A 462 -22.50 -2.29 9.40
CA GLU A 462 -22.03 -2.45 8.03
C GLU A 462 -20.75 -3.28 7.96
N ARG A 463 -19.77 -2.95 8.81
CA ARG A 463 -18.49 -3.68 8.86
C ARG A 463 -18.66 -5.11 9.35
N LEU A 464 -19.50 -5.35 10.35
CA LEU A 464 -19.85 -6.70 10.81
C LEU A 464 -20.45 -7.54 9.69
N LYS A 465 -21.33 -6.97 8.87
CA LYS A 465 -21.92 -7.66 7.72
C LYS A 465 -20.91 -7.94 6.60
N LYS A 466 -19.85 -7.13 6.46
CA LYS A 466 -18.69 -7.41 5.59
C LYS A 466 -17.74 -8.47 6.16
N ASN A 467 -17.84 -8.77 7.46
CA ASN A 467 -16.93 -9.64 8.21
C ASN A 467 -17.73 -10.73 8.97
N PRO A 468 -18.36 -11.69 8.25
CA PRO A 468 -19.27 -12.66 8.85
C PRO A 468 -18.62 -13.56 9.91
N ASP A 469 -17.32 -13.79 9.80
CA ASP A 469 -16.54 -14.53 10.78
C ASP A 469 -16.44 -13.78 12.14
N LEU A 470 -16.44 -12.45 12.13
CA LEU A 470 -16.55 -11.65 13.36
C LEU A 470 -17.96 -11.71 13.94
N LEU A 471 -18.99 -11.67 13.10
CA LEU A 471 -20.38 -11.85 13.57
C LEU A 471 -20.56 -13.19 14.28
N GLU A 472 -19.94 -14.26 13.78
CA GLU A 472 -19.97 -15.58 14.42
C GLU A 472 -19.22 -15.60 15.77
N LYS A 473 -18.07 -14.94 15.83
CA LYS A 473 -17.20 -14.87 17.01
C LYS A 473 -17.75 -14.01 18.16
N TYR A 474 -18.52 -12.97 17.85
CA TYR A 474 -19.05 -11.99 18.80
C TYR A 474 -20.59 -12.07 18.95
N THR A 475 -21.15 -13.28 18.84
CA THR A 475 -22.60 -13.57 18.96
C THR A 475 -23.20 -13.19 20.32
N ASP A 476 -22.39 -13.11 21.37
CA ASP A 476 -22.74 -12.62 22.71
C ASP A 476 -23.02 -11.11 22.75
N LEU A 477 -22.44 -10.34 21.82
CA LEU A 477 -22.67 -8.90 21.67
C LEU A 477 -23.74 -8.58 20.63
N VAL A 478 -23.68 -9.26 19.47
CA VAL A 478 -24.51 -8.94 18.30
C VAL A 478 -24.81 -10.21 17.50
N SER A 479 -26.07 -10.39 17.14
CA SER A 479 -26.53 -11.56 16.37
C SER A 479 -27.58 -11.16 15.34
N TYR A 480 -27.81 -12.01 14.33
CA TYR A 480 -28.97 -11.83 13.45
C TYR A 480 -30.25 -12.02 14.25
N ALA A 481 -31.23 -11.15 14.04
CA ALA A 481 -32.57 -11.36 14.55
C ALA A 481 -33.12 -12.68 13.99
N PRO A 482 -33.77 -13.52 14.82
CA PRO A 482 -34.35 -14.75 14.34
C PRO A 482 -35.38 -14.45 13.25
N LEU A 483 -35.25 -15.11 12.08
CA LEU A 483 -36.11 -14.97 10.90
C LEU A 483 -37.58 -15.39 11.11
N ASN A 484 -38.01 -15.64 12.35
CA ASN A 484 -39.37 -16.03 12.68
C ASN A 484 -39.75 -15.49 14.05
N ASP A 485 -40.29 -14.27 14.10
CA ASP A 485 -41.30 -13.96 15.09
C ASP A 485 -42.42 -13.19 14.39
N LYS A 486 -43.40 -13.93 13.87
CA LYS A 486 -44.67 -13.35 13.42
C LYS A 486 -45.18 -12.48 14.56
N PRO A 487 -45.57 -11.21 14.33
CA PRO A 487 -46.06 -10.36 15.40
C PRO A 487 -47.23 -11.06 16.09
N LYS A 488 -47.07 -11.42 17.37
CA LYS A 488 -48.17 -11.89 18.22
C LYS A 488 -49.22 -10.80 18.23
N ARG A 489 -50.26 -10.94 17.39
CA ARG A 489 -51.46 -10.12 17.41
C ARG A 489 -51.95 -10.07 18.87
N LYS A 490 -51.84 -8.90 19.50
CA LYS A 490 -52.50 -8.62 20.78
C LYS A 490 -53.99 -8.91 20.60
N ARG A 491 -54.46 -10.04 21.16
CA ARG A 491 -55.89 -10.30 21.34
C ARG A 491 -56.42 -9.19 22.24
N ARG A 492 -57.12 -8.21 21.65
CA ARG A 492 -58.01 -7.31 22.40
C ARG A 492 -58.99 -8.19 23.15
N GLN A 493 -58.89 -8.23 24.47
CA GLN A 493 -59.99 -8.65 25.33
C GLN A 493 -61.09 -7.59 25.18
N SER A 494 -62.16 -7.93 24.46
CA SER A 494 -63.42 -7.20 24.57
C SER A 494 -64.04 -7.53 25.91
N LYS A 495 -63.98 -6.58 26.84
CA LYS A 495 -65.00 -6.48 27.89
C LYS A 495 -66.30 -6.08 27.18
N ASN A 496 -67.32 -6.94 27.21
CA ASN A 496 -68.70 -6.51 27.09
C ASN A 496 -69.43 -6.98 28.35
N SER A 497 -69.65 -6.01 29.23
CA SER A 497 -70.79 -5.89 30.11
C SER A 497 -72.03 -5.53 29.28
N GLY A 498 -73.14 -6.23 29.50
CA GLY A 498 -74.43 -6.01 28.85
C GLY A 498 -75.18 -7.32 28.71
#